data_AF-A0A849BXE6-F1
#
_entry.id   AF-A0A849BXE6-F1
#
_cell.length_a   1.000
_cell.length_b   1.000
_cell.length_c   1.000
_cell.angle_alpha   90.00
_cell.angle_beta   90.00
_cell.angle_gamma   90.00
#
_symmetry.space_group_name_H-M   'P 1'
#
loop_
_entity.id
_entity.type
_entity.pdbx_description
1 polymer ?
#
loop_
_entity_poly.entity_id
_entity_poly.type
_entity_poly.pdbx_seq_one_letter_code
_entity_poly.pdbx_strand_id
1 'polypeptide(L)'
;MSTSTLGVTDIAGLLRAAAPESMRICILDACFAGEAAKHFQSRSLTSVALQAAVRTGPRGVALLCAADAKSPARLDPSGAGTRFGQAILDVLATGDPELSSHLTLRRISELAWQRLSDLPDDPPRPEVHSPDQREGDVAGIPLFPNAPHLQRLRGDHRQPEALRKIAADARIDFDTRLTAMLDLADQAAADTVATHELTELARDPDVPLLIRLRCLPEISRCGSEVVAVAIMEGIVGGHRGAEALRQMREFVAAAHRSDIGDWAVRWDISDITGDPDRMWGLLVAAMLAQIGLHIDLRIRAVQELGAIGRPDPAHYIAQGILRERGLSRRVQKKVRLALSVM
;
A
#
# COMPACT_ATOMS: atom_id res chain seq x y z
N MET A 1 -18.73 -22.72 28.20
CA MET A 1 -17.87 -21.92 27.30
C MET A 1 -18.33 -20.48 27.38
N SER A 2 -17.45 -19.54 27.76
CA SER A 2 -17.78 -18.11 27.75
C SER A 2 -17.66 -17.61 26.32
N THR A 3 -18.77 -17.26 25.69
CA THR A 3 -18.78 -16.61 24.37
C THR A 3 -18.48 -15.13 24.57
N SER A 4 -17.33 -14.65 24.08
CA SER A 4 -17.09 -13.22 23.94
C SER A 4 -17.94 -12.66 22.80
N THR A 5 -18.56 -11.51 23.02
CA THR A 5 -19.31 -10.77 21.99
C THR A 5 -18.67 -9.40 21.82
N LEU A 6 -18.61 -8.91 20.58
CA LEU A 6 -18.14 -7.57 20.27
C LEU A 6 -19.31 -6.81 19.63
N GLY A 7 -19.75 -5.73 20.28
CA GLY A 7 -20.86 -4.93 19.78
C GLY A 7 -20.44 -4.09 18.58
N VAL A 8 -21.32 -3.98 17.57
CA VAL A 8 -21.08 -3.07 16.44
C VAL A 8 -20.94 -1.61 16.88
N THR A 9 -21.60 -1.23 17.99
CA THR A 9 -21.43 0.07 18.64
C THR A 9 -20.00 0.29 19.12
N ASP A 10 -19.37 -0.75 19.69
CA ASP A 10 -17.99 -0.68 20.19
C ASP A 10 -17.02 -0.55 19.03
N ILE A 11 -17.22 -1.31 17.94
CA ILE A 11 -16.43 -1.20 16.70
C ILE A 11 -16.55 0.23 16.13
N ALA A 12 -17.77 0.74 15.98
CA ALA A 12 -17.99 2.09 15.47
C ALA A 12 -17.37 3.17 16.37
N GLY A 13 -17.44 2.99 17.69
CA GLY A 13 -16.79 3.84 18.69
C GLY A 13 -15.27 3.82 18.56
N LEU A 14 -14.67 2.64 18.50
CA LEU A 14 -13.23 2.44 18.37
C LEU A 14 -12.70 3.04 17.07
N LEU A 15 -13.36 2.79 15.93
CA LEU A 15 -12.94 3.34 14.64
C LEU A 15 -13.03 4.87 14.61
N ARG A 16 -14.05 5.45 15.24
CA ARG A 16 -14.14 6.92 15.39
C ARG A 16 -13.03 7.49 16.28
N ALA A 17 -12.66 6.79 17.35
CA ALA A 17 -11.62 7.25 18.27
C ALA A 17 -10.23 7.10 17.66
N ALA A 18 -9.95 5.98 16.98
CA ALA A 18 -8.64 5.67 16.43
C ALA A 18 -8.35 6.41 15.12
N ALA A 19 -9.36 6.63 14.28
CA ALA A 19 -9.20 7.25 12.97
C ALA A 19 -10.39 8.18 12.62
N PRO A 20 -10.59 9.27 13.39
CA PRO A 20 -11.71 10.18 13.18
C PRO A 20 -11.67 10.84 11.79
N GLU A 21 -10.47 11.14 11.30
CA GLU A 21 -10.23 11.88 10.07
C GLU A 21 -10.03 11.01 8.83
N SER A 22 -10.28 9.69 8.90
CA SER A 22 -10.07 8.79 7.76
C SER A 22 -11.34 8.42 7.01
N MET A 23 -11.14 8.00 5.74
CA MET A 23 -12.09 7.15 5.03
C MET A 23 -12.13 5.77 5.69
N ARG A 24 -13.32 5.30 6.04
CA ARG A 24 -13.53 4.00 6.69
C ARG A 24 -14.45 3.14 5.84
N ILE A 25 -13.94 1.98 5.42
CA ILE A 25 -14.70 0.98 4.67
C ILE A 25 -14.79 -0.27 5.52
N CYS A 26 -16.02 -0.73 5.77
CA CYS A 26 -16.26 -1.95 6.54
C CYS A 26 -17.07 -2.93 5.69
N ILE A 27 -16.60 -4.17 5.62
CA ILE A 27 -17.36 -5.29 5.04
C ILE A 27 -17.86 -6.13 6.20
N LEU A 28 -19.17 -6.22 6.35
CA LEU A 28 -19.85 -6.85 7.49
C LEU A 28 -20.58 -8.10 7.04
N ASP A 29 -19.93 -9.24 7.26
CA ASP A 29 -20.49 -10.56 7.01
C ASP A 29 -21.15 -11.14 8.27
N ALA A 30 -22.35 -10.64 8.56
CA ALA A 30 -23.13 -11.03 9.72
C ALA A 30 -24.63 -10.95 9.43
N CYS A 31 -25.43 -11.69 10.20
CA CYS A 31 -26.88 -11.56 10.15
C CYS A 31 -27.30 -10.15 10.57
N PHE A 32 -28.27 -9.57 9.84
CA PHE A 32 -28.81 -8.24 10.14
C PHE A 32 -27.76 -7.12 10.09
N ALA A 33 -26.69 -7.30 9.31
CA ALA A 33 -25.58 -6.36 9.23
C ALA A 33 -26.02 -4.95 8.78
N GLY A 34 -27.12 -4.81 8.02
CA GLY A 34 -27.67 -3.51 7.66
C GLY A 34 -28.02 -2.60 8.86
N GLU A 35 -28.37 -3.19 10.01
CA GLU A 35 -28.62 -2.43 11.25
C GLU A 35 -27.37 -1.72 11.79
N ALA A 36 -26.16 -2.14 11.37
CA ALA A 36 -24.91 -1.50 11.76
C ALA A 36 -24.88 -0.02 11.34
N ALA A 37 -25.49 0.33 10.21
CA ALA A 37 -25.39 1.66 9.61
C ALA A 37 -25.74 2.79 10.59
N LYS A 38 -26.78 2.61 11.42
CA LYS A 38 -27.21 3.61 12.41
C LYS A 38 -26.16 3.90 13.49
N HIS A 39 -25.27 2.95 13.77
CA HIS A 39 -24.21 3.13 14.78
C HIS A 39 -23.01 3.86 14.22
N PHE A 40 -22.83 3.85 12.90
CA PHE A 40 -21.79 4.58 12.19
C PHE A 40 -22.23 5.99 11.77
N GLN A 41 -23.54 6.28 11.79
CA GLN A 41 -24.05 7.64 11.62
C GLN A 41 -23.49 8.53 12.72
N SER A 42 -22.78 9.59 12.32
CA SER A 42 -22.21 10.53 13.28
C SER A 42 -23.32 11.35 13.92
N ARG A 43 -23.41 11.34 15.26
CA ARG A 43 -24.12 12.40 16.01
C ARG A 43 -23.19 13.60 16.04
N SER A 44 -23.31 14.51 15.07
CA SER A 44 -22.57 15.76 15.10
C SER A 44 -23.29 16.77 15.97
N LEU A 45 -22.72 17.11 17.13
CA LEU A 45 -22.89 18.42 17.76
C LEU A 45 -21.63 18.74 18.56
N THR A 46 -20.62 19.34 17.92
CA THR A 46 -19.82 20.50 18.38
C THR A 46 -18.48 20.61 17.63
N SER A 47 -18.09 21.86 17.36
CA SER A 47 -16.86 22.36 16.73
C SER A 47 -16.76 22.32 15.20
N VAL A 48 -17.49 23.25 14.58
CA VAL A 48 -17.06 23.91 13.33
C VAL A 48 -16.00 24.95 13.69
N ALA A 49 -14.98 25.06 12.83
CA ALA A 49 -13.93 26.09 12.76
C ALA A 49 -12.67 25.87 13.62
N LEU A 50 -11.68 25.12 13.10
CA LEU A 50 -10.27 25.56 13.03
C LEU A 50 -9.26 24.60 12.30
N GLN A 51 -9.61 23.77 11.32
CA GLN A 51 -8.61 22.91 10.65
C GLN A 51 -8.84 22.75 9.13
N ALA A 52 -8.57 23.82 8.38
CA ALA A 52 -8.72 23.84 6.92
C ALA A 52 -7.38 23.84 6.13
N ALA A 53 -6.23 23.54 6.74
CA ALA A 53 -4.94 23.79 6.08
C ALA A 53 -4.12 22.56 5.64
N VAL A 54 -4.43 21.33 6.06
CA VAL A 54 -3.75 20.12 5.54
C VAL A 54 -4.74 18.96 5.61
N ARG A 55 -5.46 18.67 4.52
CA ARG A 55 -6.39 17.53 4.49
C ARG A 55 -6.03 16.66 3.28
N THR A 56 -5.47 15.50 3.56
CA THR A 56 -5.01 14.51 2.58
C THR A 56 -6.09 13.45 2.39
N GLY A 57 -6.95 13.62 1.39
CA GLY A 57 -7.90 12.61 0.93
C GLY A 57 -9.34 12.72 1.46
N PRO A 58 -10.27 11.96 0.86
CA PRO A 58 -11.70 12.02 1.18
C PRO A 58 -12.02 11.39 2.54
N ARG A 59 -12.96 11.98 3.29
CA ARG A 59 -13.50 11.40 4.55
C ARG A 59 -14.89 10.81 4.35
N GLY A 60 -15.17 9.76 5.12
CA GLY A 60 -16.50 9.20 5.19
C GLY A 60 -16.51 7.78 5.74
N VAL A 61 -17.70 7.19 5.79
CA VAL A 61 -17.90 5.79 6.14
C VAL A 61 -18.73 5.14 5.05
N ALA A 62 -18.26 3.99 4.54
CA ALA A 62 -19.06 3.09 3.73
C ALA A 62 -19.06 1.69 4.35
N LEU A 63 -20.24 1.07 4.36
CA LEU A 63 -20.47 -0.28 4.85
C LEU A 63 -21.00 -1.12 3.69
N LEU A 64 -20.46 -2.32 3.52
CA LEU A 64 -21.02 -3.36 2.67
C LEU A 64 -21.49 -4.50 3.56
N CYS A 65 -22.79 -4.74 3.58
CA CYS A 65 -23.46 -5.66 4.50
C CYS A 65 -23.95 -6.89 3.75
N ALA A 66 -23.72 -8.08 4.32
CA ALA A 66 -24.12 -9.36 3.73
C ALA A 66 -25.62 -9.52 3.55
N ALA A 67 -26.39 -8.90 4.43
CA ALA A 67 -27.83 -8.97 4.44
C ALA A 67 -28.43 -7.68 4.99
N ASP A 68 -29.66 -7.43 4.58
CA ASP A 68 -30.49 -6.37 5.13
C ASP A 68 -30.75 -6.57 6.64
N ALA A 69 -31.40 -5.60 7.26
CA ALA A 69 -31.78 -5.62 8.67
C ALA A 69 -32.76 -6.75 9.08
N LYS A 70 -33.33 -7.50 8.14
CA LYS A 70 -34.45 -8.42 8.36
C LYS A 70 -34.16 -9.86 7.95
N SER A 71 -33.06 -10.09 7.24
CA SER A 71 -32.70 -11.38 6.67
C SER A 71 -31.35 -11.86 7.22
N PRO A 72 -31.23 -13.13 7.67
CA PRO A 72 -29.96 -13.65 8.16
C PRO A 72 -29.01 -14.00 7.00
N ALA A 73 -27.71 -13.86 7.25
CA ALA A 73 -26.67 -14.35 6.34
C ALA A 73 -26.69 -15.89 6.31
N ARG A 74 -26.39 -16.46 5.15
CA ARG A 74 -26.45 -17.92 4.93
C ARG A 74 -25.08 -18.54 4.76
N LEU A 75 -24.91 -19.70 5.39
CA LEU A 75 -23.74 -20.54 5.19
C LEU A 75 -23.82 -21.25 3.84
N ASP A 76 -22.65 -21.47 3.25
CA ASP A 76 -22.51 -22.35 2.12
C ASP A 76 -22.75 -23.81 2.56
N PRO A 77 -23.42 -24.66 1.75
CA PRO A 77 -23.68 -26.06 2.11
C PRO A 77 -22.43 -26.90 2.40
N SER A 78 -21.27 -26.53 1.83
CA SER A 78 -20.00 -27.19 2.11
C SER A 78 -19.40 -26.82 3.48
N GLY A 79 -19.93 -25.78 4.13
CA GLY A 79 -19.41 -25.25 5.39
C GLY A 79 -18.12 -24.43 5.26
N ALA A 80 -17.65 -24.14 4.04
CA ALA A 80 -16.40 -23.40 3.80
C ALA A 80 -16.48 -21.89 4.12
N GLY A 81 -17.67 -21.34 4.34
CA GLY A 81 -17.88 -19.93 4.65
C GLY A 81 -19.34 -19.51 4.51
N THR A 82 -19.60 -18.20 4.57
CA THR A 82 -20.90 -17.65 4.17
C THR A 82 -20.95 -17.48 2.65
N ARG A 83 -22.14 -17.55 2.06
CA ARG A 83 -22.33 -17.32 0.62
C ARG A 83 -21.95 -15.90 0.20
N PHE A 84 -22.23 -14.93 1.07
CA PHE A 84 -21.82 -13.55 0.84
C PHE A 84 -20.29 -13.42 0.81
N GLY A 85 -19.61 -13.98 1.80
CA GLY A 85 -18.15 -13.96 1.86
C GLY A 85 -17.52 -14.62 0.64
N GLN A 86 -18.05 -15.77 0.21
CA GLN A 86 -17.62 -16.44 -1.03
C GLN A 86 -17.86 -15.58 -2.27
N ALA A 87 -19.06 -15.01 -2.42
CA ALA A 87 -19.37 -14.14 -3.55
C ALA A 87 -18.44 -12.91 -3.62
N ILE A 88 -18.10 -12.30 -2.48
CA ILE A 88 -17.15 -11.17 -2.43
C ILE A 88 -15.75 -11.62 -2.83
N LEU A 89 -15.27 -12.74 -2.31
CA LEU A 89 -13.95 -13.27 -2.67
C LEU A 89 -13.88 -13.59 -4.17
N ASP A 90 -14.94 -14.19 -4.72
CA ASP A 90 -15.04 -14.47 -6.15
C ASP A 90 -15.03 -13.19 -6.98
N VAL A 91 -15.75 -12.15 -6.56
CA VAL A 91 -15.74 -10.85 -7.23
C VAL A 91 -14.36 -10.20 -7.18
N LEU A 92 -13.68 -10.24 -6.04
CA LEU A 92 -12.33 -9.67 -5.93
C LEU A 92 -11.31 -10.47 -6.76
N ALA A 93 -11.49 -11.78 -6.89
CA ALA A 93 -10.61 -12.66 -7.66
C ALA A 93 -10.85 -12.61 -9.18
N THR A 94 -12.10 -12.45 -9.61
CA THR A 94 -12.50 -12.50 -11.03
C THR A 94 -12.78 -11.13 -11.63
N GLY A 95 -13.09 -10.14 -10.79
CA GLY A 95 -13.35 -8.76 -11.14
C GLY A 95 -14.50 -8.56 -12.13
N ASP A 96 -14.45 -7.42 -12.81
CA ASP A 96 -15.38 -7.00 -13.85
C ASP A 96 -14.65 -6.91 -15.20
N PRO A 97 -15.03 -7.71 -16.22
CA PRO A 97 -14.38 -7.65 -17.52
C PRO A 97 -14.59 -6.31 -18.24
N GLU A 98 -15.66 -5.58 -17.95
CA GLU A 98 -16.01 -4.32 -18.63
C GLU A 98 -15.29 -3.10 -18.02
N LEU A 99 -14.82 -3.20 -16.77
CA LEU A 99 -14.10 -2.12 -16.11
C LEU A 99 -12.59 -2.19 -16.32
N SER A 100 -11.97 -1.01 -16.30
CA SER A 100 -10.58 -0.85 -16.73
C SER A 100 -9.55 -0.76 -15.62
N SER A 101 -9.87 -0.53 -14.33
CA SER A 101 -8.81 -0.38 -13.32
C SER A 101 -9.14 -0.90 -11.93
N HIS A 102 -10.11 -0.28 -11.27
CA HIS A 102 -10.48 -0.57 -9.88
C HIS A 102 -12.01 -0.64 -9.74
N LEU A 103 -12.46 -1.45 -8.80
CA LEU A 103 -13.84 -1.61 -8.40
C LEU A 103 -14.16 -0.68 -7.24
N THR A 104 -15.35 -0.10 -7.29
CA THR A 104 -15.96 0.61 -6.16
C THR A 104 -16.68 -0.38 -5.26
N LEU A 105 -16.99 0.02 -4.02
CA LEU A 105 -17.75 -0.83 -3.11
C LEU A 105 -19.17 -1.13 -3.65
N ARG A 106 -19.76 -0.15 -4.34
CA ARG A 106 -21.04 -0.30 -5.04
C ARG A 106 -20.96 -1.36 -6.14
N ARG A 107 -19.91 -1.31 -6.97
CA ARG A 107 -19.74 -2.30 -8.02
C ARG A 107 -19.51 -3.70 -7.47
N ILE A 108 -18.73 -3.83 -6.40
CA ILE A 108 -18.54 -5.10 -5.70
C ILE A 108 -19.90 -5.67 -5.23
N SER A 109 -20.75 -4.84 -4.63
CA SER A 109 -22.10 -5.25 -4.20
C SER A 109 -22.96 -5.74 -5.36
N GLU A 110 -22.97 -5.03 -6.49
CA GLU A 110 -23.71 -5.42 -7.69
C GLU A 110 -23.24 -6.77 -8.24
N LEU A 111 -21.92 -6.94 -8.42
CA LEU A 111 -21.35 -8.19 -8.93
C LEU A 111 -21.57 -9.35 -7.96
N ALA A 112 -21.46 -9.10 -6.65
CA ALA A 112 -21.73 -10.11 -5.63
C ALA A 112 -23.19 -10.54 -5.67
N TRP A 113 -24.12 -9.59 -5.86
CA TRP A 113 -25.53 -9.92 -6.05
C TRP A 113 -25.77 -10.77 -7.29
N GLN A 114 -25.11 -10.48 -8.42
CA GLN A 114 -25.22 -11.34 -9.62
C GLN A 114 -24.80 -12.78 -9.35
N ARG A 115 -23.76 -13.01 -8.54
CA ARG A 115 -23.35 -14.38 -8.14
C ARG A 115 -24.35 -15.06 -7.21
N LEU A 116 -25.00 -14.27 -6.35
CA LEU A 116 -25.95 -14.78 -5.37
C LEU A 116 -27.33 -15.03 -6.00
N SER A 117 -27.80 -14.18 -6.91
CA SER A 117 -29.16 -14.26 -7.47
C SER A 117 -29.44 -15.53 -8.26
N ASP A 118 -28.39 -16.19 -8.75
CA ASP A 118 -28.50 -17.45 -9.50
C ASP A 118 -28.64 -18.68 -8.60
N LEU A 119 -28.53 -18.50 -7.27
CA LEU A 119 -28.65 -19.58 -6.31
C LEU A 119 -30.13 -19.90 -6.02
N PRO A 120 -30.50 -21.18 -5.88
CA PRO A 120 -31.89 -21.64 -5.83
C PRO A 120 -32.65 -21.30 -4.54
N ASP A 121 -31.99 -20.73 -3.54
CA ASP A 121 -32.51 -20.61 -2.18
C ASP A 121 -32.88 -19.17 -1.77
N ASP A 122 -32.89 -18.21 -2.69
CA ASP A 122 -33.20 -16.80 -2.43
C ASP A 122 -32.27 -16.20 -1.35
N PRO A 123 -30.96 -16.06 -1.65
CA PRO A 123 -30.02 -15.47 -0.72
C PRO A 123 -30.33 -13.98 -0.47
N PRO A 124 -29.98 -13.45 0.71
CA PRO A 124 -30.17 -12.03 0.99
C PRO A 124 -29.35 -11.16 0.03
N ARG A 125 -29.94 -10.05 -0.40
CA ARG A 125 -29.27 -9.08 -1.25
C ARG A 125 -28.25 -8.27 -0.43
N PRO A 126 -26.99 -8.18 -0.87
CA PRO A 126 -26.02 -7.32 -0.22
C PRO A 126 -26.43 -5.84 -0.29
N GLU A 127 -26.18 -5.09 0.77
CA GLU A 127 -26.51 -3.66 0.85
C GLU A 127 -25.26 -2.80 1.06
N VAL A 128 -25.24 -1.63 0.43
CA VAL A 128 -24.21 -0.62 0.64
C VAL A 128 -24.83 0.57 1.37
N HIS A 129 -24.28 0.90 2.54
CA HIS A 129 -24.66 2.07 3.31
C HIS A 129 -23.51 3.06 3.41
N SER A 130 -23.81 4.36 3.30
CA SER A 130 -22.83 5.42 3.48
C SER A 130 -23.26 6.35 4.62
N PRO A 131 -23.10 5.94 5.89
CA PRO A 131 -23.65 6.66 7.04
C PRO A 131 -22.94 7.98 7.36
N ASP A 132 -21.77 8.25 6.78
CA ASP A 132 -21.07 9.53 6.88
C ASP A 132 -20.55 9.93 5.48
N GLN A 133 -21.21 10.90 4.87
CA GLN A 133 -20.92 11.41 3.52
C GLN A 133 -20.54 12.90 3.52
N ARG A 134 -20.05 13.42 4.65
CA ARG A 134 -19.75 14.85 4.80
C ARG A 134 -18.74 15.39 3.77
N GLU A 135 -17.91 14.52 3.20
CA GLU A 135 -16.94 14.86 2.15
C GLU A 135 -17.14 14.05 0.88
N GLY A 136 -18.36 13.56 0.67
CA GLY A 136 -18.75 12.77 -0.50
C GLY A 136 -19.03 11.31 -0.18
N ASP A 137 -19.51 10.59 -1.19
CA ASP A 137 -19.86 9.19 -1.07
C ASP A 137 -18.64 8.28 -1.25
N VAL A 138 -17.99 7.93 -0.14
CA VAL A 138 -16.77 7.09 -0.17
C VAL A 138 -17.00 5.68 -0.73
N ALA A 139 -18.25 5.19 -0.77
CA ALA A 139 -18.59 3.93 -1.43
C ALA A 139 -18.38 3.94 -2.95
N GLY A 140 -18.35 5.13 -3.56
CA GLY A 140 -18.11 5.34 -4.99
C GLY A 140 -16.63 5.48 -5.37
N ILE A 141 -15.71 5.46 -4.40
CA ILE A 141 -14.28 5.60 -4.68
C ILE A 141 -13.74 4.25 -5.21
N PRO A 142 -12.99 4.24 -6.33
CA PRO A 142 -12.49 3.02 -6.94
C PRO A 142 -11.23 2.54 -6.20
N LEU A 143 -11.40 1.64 -5.22
CA LEU A 143 -10.35 1.27 -4.26
C LEU A 143 -9.82 -0.14 -4.41
N PHE A 144 -10.62 -1.05 -4.96
CA PHE A 144 -10.25 -2.46 -5.03
C PHE A 144 -9.70 -2.76 -6.41
N PRO A 145 -8.48 -3.30 -6.56
CA PRO A 145 -7.95 -3.64 -7.88
C PRO A 145 -8.88 -4.56 -8.66
N ASN A 146 -9.04 -4.30 -9.96
CA ASN A 146 -9.89 -5.13 -10.82
C ASN A 146 -9.07 -6.27 -11.45
N ALA A 147 -9.37 -7.52 -11.13
CA ALA A 147 -8.55 -8.66 -11.53
C ALA A 147 -8.36 -8.82 -13.05
N PRO A 148 -9.36 -8.67 -13.94
CA PRO A 148 -9.16 -8.72 -15.39
C PRO A 148 -8.26 -7.60 -15.90
N HIS A 149 -8.27 -6.44 -15.25
CA HIS A 149 -7.32 -5.37 -15.59
C HIS A 149 -5.91 -5.77 -15.16
N LEU A 150 -5.71 -6.24 -13.93
CA LEU A 150 -4.42 -6.75 -13.47
C LEU A 150 -3.94 -7.90 -14.36
N GLN A 151 -4.82 -8.78 -14.81
CA GLN A 151 -4.50 -9.88 -15.71
C GLN A 151 -4.17 -9.40 -17.12
N ARG A 152 -4.81 -8.33 -17.62
CA ARG A 152 -4.45 -7.70 -18.91
C ARG A 152 -3.08 -7.04 -18.82
N LEU A 153 -2.82 -6.29 -17.75
CA LEU A 153 -1.49 -5.78 -17.44
C LEU A 153 -0.48 -6.93 -17.38
N ARG A 154 -0.80 -8.03 -16.69
CA ARG A 154 0.08 -9.22 -16.61
C ARG A 154 0.18 -10.02 -17.91
N GLY A 155 -0.85 -10.00 -18.74
CA GLY A 155 -1.01 -10.82 -19.95
C GLY A 155 -0.32 -10.21 -21.16
N ASP A 156 -0.42 -8.88 -21.33
CA ASP A 156 0.30 -8.12 -22.35
C ASP A 156 1.78 -7.89 -21.96
N HIS A 157 2.14 -8.05 -20.69
CA HIS A 157 3.52 -7.86 -20.19
C HIS A 157 4.22 -9.16 -19.78
N ARG A 158 3.84 -10.32 -20.34
CA ARG A 158 4.54 -11.59 -20.07
C ARG A 158 5.97 -11.64 -20.60
N GLN A 159 6.38 -10.70 -21.43
CA GLN A 159 7.77 -10.60 -21.85
C GLN A 159 8.53 -9.76 -20.82
N PRO A 160 9.52 -10.33 -20.12
CA PRO A 160 10.27 -9.60 -19.10
C PRO A 160 10.89 -8.28 -19.60
N GLU A 161 11.27 -8.23 -20.88
CA GLU A 161 11.79 -7.02 -21.54
C GLU A 161 10.76 -5.89 -21.55
N ALA A 162 9.47 -6.20 -21.78
CA ALA A 162 8.41 -5.20 -21.77
C ALA A 162 8.20 -4.62 -20.37
N LEU A 163 8.21 -5.48 -19.34
CA LEU A 163 8.13 -5.03 -17.94
C LEU A 163 9.30 -4.14 -17.56
N ARG A 164 10.53 -4.50 -17.97
CA ARG A 164 11.70 -3.65 -17.76
C ARG A 164 11.54 -2.29 -18.43
N LYS A 165 11.10 -2.25 -19.70
CA LYS A 165 10.84 -1.00 -20.43
C LYS A 165 9.83 -0.12 -19.70
N ILE A 166 8.74 -0.70 -19.21
CA ILE A 166 7.72 0.04 -18.44
C ILE A 166 8.32 0.57 -17.14
N ALA A 167 9.02 -0.26 -16.36
CA ALA A 167 9.63 0.16 -15.10
C ALA A 167 10.70 1.26 -15.29
N ALA A 168 11.42 1.24 -16.41
CA ALA A 168 12.45 2.22 -16.74
C ALA A 168 11.91 3.54 -17.32
N ASP A 169 10.75 3.54 -17.99
CA ASP A 169 10.23 4.73 -18.67
C ASP A 169 9.82 5.84 -17.68
N ALA A 170 10.59 6.92 -17.65
CA ALA A 170 10.35 8.07 -16.78
C ALA A 170 9.04 8.82 -17.08
N ARG A 171 8.40 8.58 -18.23
CA ARG A 171 7.13 9.19 -18.62
C ARG A 171 5.91 8.45 -18.03
N ILE A 172 6.10 7.20 -17.59
CA ILE A 172 5.07 6.41 -16.94
C ILE A 172 5.01 6.79 -15.45
N ASP A 173 3.82 6.83 -14.87
CA ASP A 173 3.64 7.15 -13.46
C ASP A 173 4.35 6.11 -12.56
N PHE A 174 4.79 6.57 -11.38
CA PHE A 174 5.58 5.74 -10.48
C PHE A 174 4.88 4.44 -10.02
N ASP A 175 3.56 4.45 -9.83
CA ASP A 175 2.87 3.25 -9.32
C ASP A 175 2.84 2.18 -10.41
N THR A 176 2.53 2.54 -11.66
CA THR A 176 2.60 1.61 -12.80
C THR A 176 4.01 1.06 -12.98
N ARG A 177 5.04 1.89 -12.83
CA ARG A 177 6.45 1.45 -12.89
C ARG A 177 6.79 0.48 -11.77
N LEU A 178 6.34 0.77 -10.54
CA LEU A 178 6.55 -0.09 -9.38
C LEU A 178 5.82 -1.43 -9.55
N THR A 179 4.59 -1.42 -10.04
CA THR A 179 3.83 -2.63 -10.37
C THR A 179 4.57 -3.47 -11.42
N ALA A 180 5.05 -2.86 -12.51
CA ALA A 180 5.82 -3.58 -13.53
C ALA A 180 7.12 -4.18 -12.97
N MET A 181 7.80 -3.46 -12.08
CA MET A 181 8.99 -3.98 -11.38
C MET A 181 8.64 -5.15 -10.45
N LEU A 182 7.51 -5.09 -9.73
CA LEU A 182 7.06 -6.18 -8.86
C LEU A 182 6.67 -7.41 -9.68
N ASP A 183 5.92 -7.24 -10.77
CA ASP A 183 5.58 -8.34 -11.68
C ASP A 183 6.86 -8.94 -12.31
N LEU A 184 7.86 -8.13 -12.64
CA LEU A 184 9.16 -8.61 -13.15
C LEU A 184 9.92 -9.41 -12.09
N ALA A 185 9.91 -8.96 -10.84
CA ALA A 185 10.51 -9.67 -9.72
C ALA A 185 9.82 -11.01 -9.44
N ASP A 186 8.48 -11.04 -9.51
CA ASP A 186 7.70 -12.27 -9.36
C ASP A 186 8.04 -13.28 -10.48
N GLN A 187 8.20 -12.82 -11.73
CA GLN A 187 8.64 -13.68 -12.84
C GLN A 187 10.07 -14.18 -12.68
N ALA A 188 10.98 -13.34 -12.17
CA ALA A 188 12.39 -13.70 -11.96
C ALA A 188 12.57 -14.91 -11.03
N ALA A 189 11.60 -15.20 -10.14
CA ALA A 189 11.64 -16.38 -9.29
C ALA A 189 11.55 -17.71 -10.08
N ALA A 190 11.00 -17.68 -11.29
CA ALA A 190 10.77 -18.88 -12.13
C ALA A 190 11.50 -18.83 -13.49
N ASP A 191 12.01 -17.68 -13.91
CA ASP A 191 12.56 -17.46 -15.24
C ASP A 191 13.92 -16.72 -15.20
N THR A 192 14.92 -17.29 -15.89
CA THR A 192 16.26 -16.72 -16.03
C THR A 192 16.28 -15.47 -16.90
N VAL A 193 15.38 -15.36 -17.89
CA VAL A 193 15.22 -14.16 -18.72
C VAL A 193 14.72 -13.01 -17.86
N ALA A 194 13.71 -13.24 -17.02
CA ALA A 194 13.23 -12.24 -16.07
C ALA A 194 14.29 -11.83 -15.05
N THR A 195 15.10 -12.77 -14.56
CA THR A 195 16.25 -12.45 -13.70
C THR A 195 17.27 -11.54 -14.41
N HIS A 196 17.53 -11.77 -15.70
CA HIS A 196 18.41 -10.92 -16.50
C HIS A 196 17.83 -9.50 -16.65
N GLU A 197 16.56 -9.36 -17.05
CA GLU A 197 15.92 -8.06 -17.23
C GLU A 197 15.82 -7.27 -15.91
N LEU A 198 15.56 -7.94 -14.79
CA LEU A 198 15.58 -7.32 -13.46
C LEU A 198 16.98 -6.84 -13.07
N THR A 199 18.01 -7.60 -13.44
CA THR A 199 19.42 -7.22 -13.26
C THR A 199 19.77 -5.97 -14.07
N GLU A 200 19.35 -5.91 -15.33
CA GLU A 200 19.57 -4.75 -16.19
C GLU A 200 18.82 -3.52 -15.68
N LEU A 201 17.59 -3.68 -15.19
CA LEU A 201 16.83 -2.61 -14.53
C LEU A 201 17.58 -2.03 -13.32
N ALA A 202 18.20 -2.90 -12.49
CA ALA A 202 18.94 -2.47 -11.31
C ALA A 202 20.28 -1.78 -11.65
N ARG A 203 20.87 -2.11 -12.80
CA ARG A 203 22.13 -1.51 -13.29
C ARG A 203 21.94 -0.15 -13.95
N ASP A 204 20.81 0.06 -14.59
CA ASP A 204 20.51 1.26 -15.37
C ASP A 204 20.58 2.53 -14.50
N PRO A 205 21.51 3.47 -14.75
CA PRO A 205 21.67 4.68 -13.94
C PRO A 205 20.56 5.71 -14.13
N ASP A 206 19.75 5.59 -15.19
CA ASP A 206 18.63 6.47 -15.49
C ASP A 206 17.34 6.03 -14.76
N VAL A 207 17.33 4.81 -14.22
CA VAL A 207 16.26 4.33 -13.33
C VAL A 207 16.43 4.95 -11.94
N PRO A 208 15.36 5.47 -11.31
CA PRO A 208 15.39 6.02 -9.97
C PRO A 208 16.04 5.08 -8.95
N LEU A 209 16.89 5.64 -8.10
CA LEU A 209 17.73 4.88 -7.16
C LEU A 209 16.91 3.97 -6.25
N LEU A 210 15.73 4.41 -5.80
CA LEU A 210 14.85 3.58 -4.95
C LEU A 210 14.32 2.34 -5.68
N ILE A 211 14.01 2.44 -6.98
CA ILE A 211 13.58 1.29 -7.79
C ILE A 211 14.75 0.31 -7.93
N ARG A 212 15.95 0.82 -8.24
CA ARG A 212 17.16 -0.01 -8.36
C ARG A 212 17.47 -0.76 -7.06
N LEU A 213 17.43 -0.07 -5.92
CA LEU A 213 17.63 -0.68 -4.60
C LEU A 213 16.57 -1.74 -4.29
N ARG A 214 15.31 -1.51 -4.68
CA ARG A 214 14.21 -2.45 -4.48
C ARG A 214 14.39 -3.77 -5.26
N CYS A 215 15.09 -3.74 -6.39
CA CYS A 215 15.37 -4.94 -7.20
C CYS A 215 16.40 -5.89 -6.55
N LEU A 216 17.34 -5.36 -5.78
CA LEU A 216 18.49 -6.13 -5.28
C LEU A 216 18.15 -7.31 -4.35
N PRO A 217 17.20 -7.21 -3.38
CA PRO A 217 16.76 -8.37 -2.61
C PRO A 217 16.12 -9.46 -3.48
N GLU A 218 15.47 -9.09 -4.58
CA GLU A 218 14.80 -10.02 -5.50
C GLU A 218 15.85 -10.75 -6.34
N ILE A 219 16.81 -10.03 -6.95
CA ILE A 219 17.94 -10.61 -7.69
C ILE A 219 18.73 -11.60 -6.81
N SER A 220 18.96 -11.24 -5.55
CA SER A 220 19.63 -12.12 -4.59
C SER A 220 18.82 -13.39 -4.30
N ARG A 221 17.48 -13.32 -4.23
CA ARG A 221 16.61 -14.48 -4.01
C ARG A 221 16.55 -15.42 -5.21
N CYS A 222 16.72 -14.88 -6.42
CA CYS A 222 16.81 -15.65 -7.67
C CYS A 222 18.18 -16.37 -7.86
N GLY A 223 18.96 -16.58 -6.80
CA GLY A 223 20.26 -17.26 -6.86
C GLY A 223 21.41 -16.40 -7.41
N SER A 224 21.18 -15.11 -7.72
CA SER A 224 22.18 -14.21 -8.31
C SER A 224 22.80 -13.26 -7.27
N GLU A 225 23.14 -13.77 -6.08
CA GLU A 225 23.67 -12.96 -4.97
C GLU A 225 24.96 -12.21 -5.33
N VAL A 226 25.89 -12.84 -6.05
CA VAL A 226 27.14 -12.20 -6.52
C VAL A 226 26.83 -10.97 -7.39
N VAL A 227 25.83 -11.07 -8.24
CA VAL A 227 25.40 -9.96 -9.12
C VAL A 227 24.75 -8.85 -8.30
N ALA A 228 23.84 -9.19 -7.38
CA ALA A 228 23.22 -8.22 -6.48
C ALA A 228 24.25 -7.47 -5.63
N VAL A 229 25.26 -8.18 -5.12
CA VAL A 229 26.40 -7.59 -4.38
C VAL A 229 27.21 -6.65 -5.27
N ALA A 230 27.51 -7.02 -6.51
CA ALA A 230 28.26 -6.17 -7.42
C ALA A 230 27.49 -4.89 -7.80
N ILE A 231 26.17 -4.97 -7.99
CA ILE A 231 25.35 -3.78 -8.25
C ILE A 231 25.26 -2.91 -6.99
N MET A 232 25.03 -3.52 -5.82
CA MET A 232 25.04 -2.80 -4.55
C MET A 232 26.38 -2.08 -4.33
N GLU A 233 27.50 -2.75 -4.61
CA GLU A 233 28.83 -2.18 -4.56
C GLU A 233 28.97 -0.94 -5.45
N GLY A 234 28.47 -1.00 -6.69
CA GLY A 234 28.44 0.16 -7.59
C GLY A 234 27.59 1.34 -7.06
N ILE A 235 26.59 1.06 -6.22
CA ILE A 235 25.73 2.08 -5.60
C ILE A 235 26.37 2.67 -4.34
N VAL A 236 26.83 1.83 -3.40
CA VAL A 236 27.31 2.29 -2.08
C VAL A 236 28.81 2.59 -2.04
N GLY A 237 29.59 1.99 -2.95
CA GLY A 237 31.05 2.08 -3.04
C GLY A 237 31.83 1.51 -1.84
N GLY A 238 33.15 1.37 -2.04
CA GLY A 238 34.12 1.11 -0.97
C GLY A 238 34.25 -0.34 -0.49
N HIS A 239 33.96 -1.32 -1.35
CA HIS A 239 33.93 -2.76 -1.05
C HIS A 239 32.92 -3.14 0.05
N ARG A 240 31.79 -2.43 0.11
CA ARG A 240 30.73 -2.61 1.12
C ARG A 240 29.45 -3.24 0.57
N GLY A 241 29.41 -3.63 -0.70
CA GLY A 241 28.20 -4.12 -1.36
C GLY A 241 27.56 -5.33 -0.67
N ALA A 242 28.38 -6.29 -0.22
CA ALA A 242 27.89 -7.48 0.49
C ALA A 242 27.25 -7.12 1.84
N GLU A 243 27.92 -6.27 2.60
CA GLU A 243 27.46 -5.81 3.90
C GLU A 243 26.19 -4.96 3.77
N ALA A 244 26.15 -4.03 2.81
CA ALA A 244 24.98 -3.21 2.53
C ALA A 244 23.76 -4.04 2.10
N LEU A 245 23.96 -5.05 1.25
CA LEU A 245 22.87 -5.95 0.82
C LEU A 245 22.33 -6.78 2.00
N ARG A 246 23.22 -7.29 2.86
CA ARG A 246 22.84 -8.00 4.10
C ARG A 246 22.02 -7.10 5.02
N GLN A 247 22.51 -5.90 5.31
CA GLN A 247 21.83 -4.91 6.14
C GLN A 247 20.46 -4.52 5.58
N MET A 248 20.32 -4.39 4.26
CA MET A 248 19.03 -4.12 3.64
C MET A 248 18.03 -5.25 3.85
N ARG A 249 18.45 -6.51 3.67
CA ARG A 249 17.58 -7.69 3.90
C ARG A 249 17.13 -7.77 5.35
N GLU A 250 18.07 -7.56 6.29
CA GLU A 250 17.78 -7.54 7.72
C GLU A 250 16.80 -6.42 8.08
N PHE A 251 16.98 -5.23 7.52
CA PHE A 251 16.06 -4.11 7.72
C PHE A 251 14.64 -4.43 7.24
N VAL A 252 14.50 -4.94 6.01
CA VAL A 252 13.19 -5.31 5.45
C VAL A 252 12.53 -6.40 6.30
N ALA A 253 13.29 -7.41 6.72
CA ALA A 253 12.77 -8.48 7.58
C ALA A 253 12.34 -7.98 8.96
N ALA A 254 13.09 -7.04 9.56
CA ALA A 254 12.76 -6.42 10.84
C ALA A 254 11.51 -5.55 10.75
N ALA A 255 11.38 -4.75 9.68
CA ALA A 255 10.20 -3.92 9.43
C ALA A 255 8.92 -4.77 9.32
N HIS A 256 8.98 -5.92 8.63
CA HIS A 256 7.83 -6.85 8.55
C HIS A 256 7.42 -7.43 9.91
N ARG A 257 8.37 -7.65 10.83
CA ARG A 257 8.08 -8.15 12.18
C ARG A 257 7.67 -7.06 13.16
N SER A 258 7.62 -5.79 12.74
CA SER A 258 7.50 -4.63 13.64
C SER A 258 8.58 -4.59 14.72
N ASP A 259 9.72 -5.23 14.47
CA ASP A 259 10.83 -5.37 15.41
C ASP A 259 11.86 -4.27 15.16
N ILE A 260 11.53 -3.08 15.64
CA ILE A 260 12.19 -1.85 15.21
C ILE A 260 13.11 -1.18 16.25
N GLY A 261 13.25 -1.83 17.40
CA GLY A 261 13.85 -1.22 18.60
C GLY A 261 15.30 -0.79 18.41
N ASP A 262 16.14 -1.67 17.87
CA ASP A 262 17.59 -1.42 17.79
C ASP A 262 17.94 -0.29 16.81
N TRP A 263 17.19 -0.15 15.72
CA TRP A 263 17.44 0.92 14.77
C TRP A 263 16.86 2.26 15.23
N ALA A 264 15.73 2.25 15.94
CA ALA A 264 15.06 3.46 16.42
C ALA A 264 15.95 4.34 17.31
N VAL A 265 16.98 3.78 17.97
CA VAL A 265 17.93 4.52 18.82
C VAL A 265 18.63 5.67 18.09
N ARG A 266 18.86 5.52 16.77
CA ARG A 266 19.52 6.54 15.94
C ARG A 266 18.57 7.62 15.41
N TRP A 267 17.27 7.48 15.62
CA TRP A 267 16.26 8.35 15.01
C TRP A 267 15.40 9.03 16.06
N ASP A 268 14.96 10.25 15.74
CA ASP A 268 13.90 10.90 16.52
C ASP A 268 12.51 10.52 15.99
N ILE A 269 11.82 9.66 16.74
CA ILE A 269 10.51 9.10 16.40
C ILE A 269 9.35 9.74 17.19
N SER A 270 9.64 10.74 18.02
CA SER A 270 8.75 11.21 19.11
C SER A 270 7.39 11.77 18.67
N ASP A 271 7.22 12.13 17.40
CA ASP A 271 6.05 12.81 16.82
C ASP A 271 5.56 12.18 15.49
N ILE A 272 5.99 10.95 15.18
CA ILE A 272 5.64 10.24 13.93
C ILE A 272 4.52 9.24 14.16
N THR A 273 4.19 8.95 15.42
CA THR A 273 3.14 7.98 15.77
C THR A 273 1.78 8.48 15.29
N GLY A 274 1.14 7.70 14.40
CA GLY A 274 -0.21 7.98 13.89
C GLY A 274 -0.28 8.52 12.46
N ASP A 275 0.85 8.87 11.83
CA ASP A 275 0.91 9.24 10.41
C ASP A 275 1.67 8.14 9.62
N PRO A 276 0.97 7.28 8.86
CA PRO A 276 1.59 6.16 8.15
C PRO A 276 2.58 6.62 7.07
N ASP A 277 2.35 7.77 6.43
CA ASP A 277 3.22 8.27 5.36
C ASP A 277 4.53 8.82 5.91
N ARG A 278 4.47 9.54 7.04
CA ARG A 278 5.67 9.96 7.77
C ARG A 278 6.46 8.77 8.31
N MET A 279 5.76 7.75 8.82
CA MET A 279 6.41 6.53 9.29
C MET A 279 7.12 5.82 8.13
N TRP A 280 6.46 5.69 6.98
CA TRP A 280 7.06 5.13 5.78
C TRP A 280 8.30 5.92 5.33
N GLY A 281 8.20 7.26 5.28
CA GLY A 281 9.33 8.12 4.89
C GLY A 281 10.52 7.99 5.83
N LEU A 282 10.26 7.90 7.14
CA LEU A 282 11.29 7.60 8.14
C LEU A 282 11.93 6.23 7.91
N LEU A 283 11.13 5.19 7.69
CA LEU A 283 11.62 3.83 7.45
C LEU A 283 12.54 3.77 6.23
N VAL A 284 12.15 4.42 5.13
CA VAL A 284 12.99 4.50 3.92
C VAL A 284 14.27 5.27 4.22
N ALA A 285 14.21 6.42 4.90
CA ALA A 285 15.40 7.16 5.29
C ALA A 285 16.35 6.33 6.17
N ALA A 286 15.78 5.56 7.11
CA ALA A 286 16.51 4.64 7.98
C ALA A 286 17.18 3.51 7.21
N MET A 287 16.47 2.88 6.27
CA MET A 287 17.02 1.88 5.38
C MET A 287 18.22 2.44 4.58
N LEU A 288 18.06 3.61 3.95
CA LEU A 288 19.12 4.23 3.15
C LEU A 288 20.36 4.55 4.00
N ALA A 289 20.16 4.97 5.25
CA ALA A 289 21.27 5.19 6.18
C ALA A 289 21.93 3.90 6.64
N GLN A 290 21.11 2.87 6.91
CA GLN A 290 21.55 1.59 7.41
C GLN A 290 22.46 0.90 6.41
N ILE A 291 22.12 0.90 5.11
CA ILE A 291 22.94 0.32 4.04
C ILE A 291 24.22 1.13 3.74
N GLY A 292 24.50 2.19 4.51
CA GLY A 292 25.71 3.00 4.36
C GLY A 292 25.72 3.90 3.14
N LEU A 293 24.55 4.21 2.56
CA LEU A 293 24.43 5.07 1.38
C LEU A 293 24.93 6.49 1.69
N HIS A 294 25.76 7.05 0.82
CA HIS A 294 26.27 8.41 1.01
C HIS A 294 25.13 9.44 0.99
N ILE A 295 25.25 10.51 1.78
CA ILE A 295 24.18 11.51 1.93
C ILE A 295 23.73 12.11 0.59
N ASP A 296 24.66 12.29 -0.35
CA ASP A 296 24.35 12.86 -1.66
C ASP A 296 23.45 11.93 -2.49
N LEU A 297 23.64 10.62 -2.37
CA LEU A 297 22.78 9.62 -3.01
C LEU A 297 21.41 9.53 -2.33
N ARG A 298 21.34 9.72 -1.00
CA ARG A 298 20.04 9.81 -0.29
C ARG A 298 19.24 11.03 -0.75
N ILE A 299 19.91 12.17 -0.90
CA ILE A 299 19.28 13.40 -1.43
C ILE A 299 18.86 13.20 -2.88
N ARG A 300 19.69 12.55 -3.71
CA ARG A 300 19.34 12.19 -5.09
C ARG A 300 18.08 11.32 -5.14
N ALA A 301 17.96 10.29 -4.29
CA ALA A 301 16.77 9.45 -4.22
C ALA A 301 15.49 10.25 -3.91
N VAL A 302 15.58 11.22 -2.99
CA VAL A 302 14.48 12.15 -2.68
C VAL A 302 14.11 12.98 -3.91
N GLN A 303 15.10 13.57 -4.58
CA GLN A 303 14.88 14.43 -5.75
C GLN A 303 14.29 13.66 -6.94
N GLU A 304 14.79 12.46 -7.22
CA GLU A 304 14.25 11.58 -8.26
C GLU A 304 12.79 11.23 -8.00
N LEU A 305 12.43 10.96 -6.74
CA LEU A 305 11.05 10.67 -6.35
C LEU A 305 10.14 11.90 -6.52
N GLY A 306 10.61 13.09 -6.17
CA GLY A 306 9.90 14.34 -6.45
C GLY A 306 9.69 14.57 -7.95
N ALA A 307 10.73 14.35 -8.76
CA ALA A 307 10.71 14.56 -10.21
C ALA A 307 9.74 13.63 -10.95
N ILE A 308 9.45 12.45 -10.41
CA ILE A 308 8.48 11.49 -10.99
C ILE A 308 7.05 11.67 -10.44
N GLY A 309 6.75 12.85 -9.90
CA GLY A 309 5.40 13.22 -9.48
C GLY A 309 5.00 12.67 -8.10
N ARG A 310 5.97 12.35 -7.23
CA ARG A 310 5.72 11.90 -5.84
C ARG A 310 6.32 12.90 -4.83
N PRO A 311 5.86 14.17 -4.80
CA PRO A 311 6.41 15.19 -3.92
C PRO A 311 6.18 14.87 -2.45
N ASP A 312 5.02 14.32 -2.06
CA ASP A 312 4.73 14.00 -0.65
C ASP A 312 5.62 12.86 -0.14
N PRO A 313 5.72 11.68 -0.81
CA PRO A 313 6.69 10.66 -0.42
C PRO A 313 8.12 11.16 -0.35
N ALA A 314 8.56 11.97 -1.32
CA ALA A 314 9.89 12.58 -1.31
C ALA A 314 10.08 13.50 -0.09
N HIS A 315 9.07 14.29 0.25
CA HIS A 315 9.06 15.15 1.42
C HIS A 315 9.20 14.35 2.72
N TYR A 316 8.43 13.26 2.87
CA TYR A 316 8.49 12.41 4.06
C TYR A 316 9.84 11.71 4.22
N ILE A 317 10.47 11.25 3.12
CA ILE A 317 11.83 10.68 3.18
C ILE A 317 12.84 11.75 3.62
N ALA A 318 12.77 12.96 3.07
CA ALA A 318 13.68 14.04 3.43
C ALA A 318 13.51 14.48 4.89
N GLN A 319 12.28 14.56 5.39
CA GLN A 319 11.99 14.77 6.81
C GLN A 319 12.56 13.63 7.66
N GLY A 320 12.40 12.38 7.20
CA GLY A 320 13.03 11.20 7.77
C GLY A 320 14.53 11.41 7.93
N ILE A 321 15.25 11.72 6.85
CA ILE A 321 16.69 11.99 6.85
C ILE A 321 17.05 13.04 7.91
N LEU A 322 16.32 14.16 7.99
CA LEU A 322 16.59 15.23 8.97
C LEU A 322 16.48 14.79 10.44
N ARG A 323 15.85 13.66 10.73
CA ARG A 323 15.70 13.07 12.07
C ARG A 323 16.82 12.11 12.47
N GLU A 324 17.76 11.82 11.57
CA GLU A 324 18.94 11.04 11.91
C GLU A 324 19.79 11.81 12.93
N ARG A 325 19.96 11.22 14.12
CA ARG A 325 20.78 11.80 15.19
C ARG A 325 22.23 11.87 14.76
N GLY A 326 22.88 13.01 15.01
CA GLY A 326 24.29 13.23 14.66
C GLY A 326 24.53 13.81 13.26
N LEU A 327 23.50 14.11 12.47
CA LEU A 327 23.68 14.83 11.21
C LEU A 327 24.28 16.22 11.43
N SER A 328 25.36 16.51 10.71
CA SER A 328 25.99 17.84 10.75
C SER A 328 25.05 18.94 10.24
N ARG A 329 25.20 20.17 10.76
CA ARG A 329 24.43 21.34 10.30
C ARG A 329 24.54 21.58 8.78
N ARG A 330 25.72 21.30 8.19
CA ARG A 330 25.97 21.42 6.75
C ARG A 330 25.10 20.44 5.96
N VAL A 331 25.02 19.19 6.41
CA VAL A 331 24.17 18.16 5.78
C VAL A 331 22.69 18.52 5.93
N GLN A 332 22.25 18.92 7.12
CA GLN A 332 20.85 19.35 7.31
C GLN A 332 20.47 20.50 6.38
N LYS A 333 21.36 21.49 6.19
CA LYS A 333 21.15 22.58 5.22
C LYS A 333 21.02 22.06 3.80
N LYS A 334 21.83 21.07 3.40
CA LYS A 334 21.77 20.47 2.06
C LYS A 334 20.44 19.73 1.83
N VAL A 335 19.97 18.95 2.79
CA VAL A 335 18.67 18.25 2.72
C VAL A 335 17.50 19.25 2.64
N ARG A 336 17.51 20.31 3.47
CA ARG A 336 16.49 21.37 3.42
C ARG A 336 16.49 22.13 2.10
N LEU A 337 17.66 22.36 1.50
CA LEU A 337 17.74 22.98 0.18
C LEU A 337 17.14 22.09 -0.91
N ALA A 338 17.38 20.78 -0.86
CA ALA A 338 16.77 19.84 -1.80
C ALA A 338 15.23 19.86 -1.70
N LEU A 339 14.69 19.94 -0.48
CA LEU A 339 13.25 20.09 -0.22
C LEU A 339 12.65 21.38 -0.80
N SER A 340 13.39 22.49 -0.85
CA SER A 340 12.86 23.77 -1.35
C SER A 340 12.79 23.87 -2.88
N VAL A 341 13.39 22.91 -3.59
CA VAL A 341 13.45 22.88 -5.07
C VAL A 341 12.40 21.91 -5.66
N MET A 342 11.83 21.06 -4.82
CA MET A 342 10.72 20.17 -5.15
C MET A 342 9.40 20.93 -5.05
#